data_AF-A0A497UIZ3-F1
#
_entry.id   AF-A0A497UIZ3-F1
#
_cell.length_a   1.000
_cell.length_b   1.000
_cell.length_c   1.000
_cell.angle_alpha   90.00
_cell.angle_beta   90.00
_cell.angle_gamma   90.00
#
_symmetry.space_group_name_H-M   'P 1'
#
loop_
_entity.id
_entity.type
_entity.pdbx_description
1 polymer ?
#
loop_
_entity_poly.entity_id
_entity_poly.type
_entity_poly.pdbx_seq_one_letter_code
_entity_poly.pdbx_strand_id
1 'polypeptide(L)'
;MALIFKKGWNEARKDYVKKYGKYQAFLDTLTESLIVGAFRNARNHFSDHWVLEFIDIATNPGRVEQVSIEQGSHQPEDLTGGGFCLHFTGRDNSGYAFHFYIIQNLDGTPRIIEISYRENGQTVSDYRR
;
A
#
# COMPACT_ATOMS: atom_id res chain seq x y z
N MET A 1 5.39 9.17 -14.45
CA MET A 1 5.32 8.29 -13.25
C MET A 1 3.99 8.57 -12.59
N ALA A 2 3.13 7.56 -12.44
CA ALA A 2 1.76 7.74 -11.95
C ALA A 2 1.64 7.64 -10.41
N LEU A 3 2.62 7.01 -9.74
CA LEU A 3 2.77 7.11 -8.30
C LEU A 3 3.73 8.23 -7.91
N ILE A 4 3.37 9.00 -6.90
CA ILE A 4 4.21 10.00 -6.26
C ILE A 4 4.46 9.57 -4.82
N PHE A 5 5.67 9.14 -4.50
CA PHE A 5 6.02 8.77 -3.15
C PHE A 5 6.34 10.01 -2.32
N LYS A 6 5.53 10.28 -1.28
CA LYS A 6 5.75 11.45 -0.41
C LYS A 6 7.02 11.28 0.40
N LYS A 7 7.71 12.38 0.69
CA LYS A 7 8.87 12.37 1.60
C LYS A 7 8.49 11.68 2.92
N GLY A 8 9.30 10.71 3.35
CA GLY A 8 9.06 9.93 4.57
C GLY A 8 8.11 8.75 4.41
N TRP A 9 7.66 8.39 3.20
CA TRP A 9 6.84 7.20 2.97
C TRP A 9 7.50 5.90 3.45
N ASN A 10 8.83 5.86 3.50
CA ASN A 10 9.63 4.73 3.98
C ASN A 10 10.38 5.04 5.28
N GLU A 11 10.03 6.10 6.01
CA GLU A 11 10.63 6.41 7.31
C GLU A 11 9.87 5.72 8.44
N ALA A 12 10.49 4.82 9.20
CA ALA A 12 9.76 4.12 10.24
C ALA A 12 9.34 5.08 11.37
N ARG A 13 8.09 4.96 11.77
CA ARG A 13 7.56 5.68 12.93
C ARG A 13 8.27 5.23 14.22
N LYS A 14 8.87 6.19 14.93
CA LYS A 14 9.70 5.96 16.12
C LYS A 14 9.03 5.10 17.20
N ASP A 15 7.73 5.28 17.41
CA ASP A 15 6.98 4.53 18.43
C ASP A 15 6.92 3.04 18.12
N TYR A 16 6.91 2.69 16.83
CA TYR A 16 6.86 1.30 16.39
C TYR A 16 8.23 0.66 16.25
N VAL A 17 9.28 1.44 15.96
CA VAL A 17 10.67 0.93 15.99
C VAL A 17 11.03 0.40 17.38
N LYS A 18 10.60 1.08 18.45
CA LYS A 18 10.84 0.64 19.83
C LYS A 18 10.18 -0.71 20.15
N LYS A 19 8.99 -0.95 19.60
CA LYS A 19 8.20 -2.16 19.86
C LYS A 19 8.56 -3.31 18.92
N TYR A 20 8.92 -2.98 17.68
CA TYR A 20 9.01 -3.91 16.57
C TYR A 20 10.26 -3.62 15.71
N GLY A 21 11.45 -3.47 16.28
CA GLY A 21 12.65 -2.99 15.56
C GLY A 21 12.95 -3.63 14.19
N LYS A 22 12.50 -4.87 13.94
CA LYS A 22 12.58 -5.56 12.64
C LYS A 22 11.66 -4.98 11.54
N TYR A 23 10.68 -4.13 11.89
CA TYR A 23 9.83 -3.37 10.97
C TYR A 23 10.63 -2.42 10.10
N GLN A 24 11.61 -1.71 10.68
CA GLN A 24 12.50 -0.82 9.92
C GLN A 24 13.21 -1.61 8.82
N ALA A 25 13.72 -2.80 9.14
CA ALA A 25 14.41 -3.64 8.17
C ALA A 25 13.49 -4.05 7.01
N PHE A 26 12.20 -4.36 7.25
CA PHE A 26 11.28 -4.65 6.15
C PHE A 26 11.00 -3.39 5.32
N LEU A 27 10.73 -2.26 5.98
CA LEU A 27 10.48 -0.99 5.30
C LEU A 27 11.66 -0.55 4.41
N ASP A 28 12.90 -0.77 4.86
CA ASP A 28 14.14 -0.46 4.13
C ASP A 28 14.31 -1.32 2.87
N THR A 29 13.69 -2.51 2.81
CA THR A 29 13.75 -3.37 1.62
C THR A 29 12.79 -2.93 0.53
N LEU A 30 11.81 -2.07 0.83
CA LEU A 30 10.85 -1.61 -0.16
C LEU A 30 11.44 -0.49 -1.02
N THR A 31 11.32 -0.67 -2.34
CA THR A 31 11.59 0.38 -3.32
C THR A 31 10.31 0.72 -4.08
N GLU A 32 10.28 1.89 -4.72
CA GLU A 32 9.16 2.29 -5.56
C GLU A 32 8.86 1.25 -6.65
N SER A 33 9.91 0.70 -7.27
CA SER A 33 9.77 -0.33 -8.32
C SER A 33 9.21 -1.64 -7.79
N LEU A 34 9.58 -2.06 -6.58
CA LEU A 34 9.04 -3.25 -5.93
C LEU A 34 7.57 -3.09 -5.57
N ILE A 35 7.16 -1.90 -5.10
CA ILE A 35 5.75 -1.61 -4.81
C ILE A 35 4.91 -1.63 -6.09
N VAL A 36 5.39 -0.99 -7.17
CA VAL A 36 4.73 -1.05 -8.47
C VAL A 36 4.63 -2.49 -8.98
N GLY A 37 5.69 -3.29 -8.81
CA GLY A 37 5.67 -4.73 -9.13
C GLY A 37 4.63 -5.50 -8.32
N ALA A 38 4.50 -5.22 -7.02
CA ALA A 38 3.50 -5.83 -6.16
C ALA A 38 2.08 -5.49 -6.59
N PHE A 39 1.82 -4.25 -7.03
CA PHE A 39 0.53 -3.85 -7.62
C PHE A 39 0.20 -4.64 -8.90
N ARG A 40 1.18 -4.80 -9.81
CA ARG A 40 1.00 -5.61 -11.03
C ARG A 40 0.65 -7.05 -10.71
N ASN A 41 1.33 -7.65 -9.73
CA ASN A 41 1.10 -9.03 -9.31
C ASN A 41 -0.26 -9.21 -8.63
N ALA A 42 -0.71 -8.21 -7.87
CA ALA A 42 -1.97 -8.29 -7.13
C ALA A 42 -3.21 -7.98 -7.97
N ARG A 43 -3.04 -7.37 -9.16
CA ARG A 43 -4.11 -6.95 -10.09
C ARG A 43 -5.23 -7.98 -10.27
N ASN A 44 -4.88 -9.26 -10.45
CA ASN A 44 -5.83 -10.34 -10.73
C ASN A 44 -6.52 -10.90 -9.48
N HIS A 45 -6.13 -10.46 -8.28
CA HIS A 45 -6.74 -10.89 -7.02
C HIS A 45 -7.89 -9.98 -6.57
N PHE A 46 -8.11 -8.87 -7.27
CA PHE A 46 -9.14 -7.90 -6.95
C PHE A 46 -10.21 -7.86 -8.05
N SER A 47 -11.45 -7.67 -7.65
CA SER A 47 -12.59 -7.48 -8.56
C SER A 47 -13.31 -6.15 -8.36
N ASP A 48 -13.01 -5.42 -7.29
CA ASP A 48 -13.63 -4.14 -6.97
C ASP A 48 -13.15 -3.05 -7.93
N HIS A 49 -14.09 -2.37 -8.59
CA HIS A 49 -13.81 -1.41 -9.65
C HIS A 49 -12.88 -0.28 -9.21
N TRP A 50 -13.11 0.29 -8.03
CA TRP A 50 -12.30 1.39 -7.50
C TRP A 50 -10.87 0.92 -7.22
N VAL A 51 -10.74 -0.28 -6.64
CA VAL A 51 -9.43 -0.89 -6.41
C VAL A 51 -8.71 -1.16 -7.74
N LEU A 52 -9.40 -1.69 -8.74
CA LEU A 52 -8.80 -1.98 -10.04
C LEU A 52 -8.34 -0.72 -10.76
N GLU A 53 -9.14 0.35 -10.72
CA GLU A 53 -8.76 1.66 -11.26
C GLU A 53 -7.51 2.20 -10.57
N PHE A 54 -7.44 2.11 -9.24
CA PHE A 54 -6.26 2.51 -8.49
C PHE A 54 -5.01 1.71 -8.89
N ILE A 55 -5.12 0.39 -9.04
CA ILE A 55 -4.00 -0.45 -9.51
C ILE A 55 -3.57 -0.05 -10.94
N ASP A 56 -4.53 0.21 -11.82
CA ASP A 56 -4.24 0.63 -13.20
C ASP A 56 -3.52 1.97 -13.26
N ILE A 57 -3.92 2.94 -12.43
CA ILE A 57 -3.19 4.20 -12.28
C ILE A 57 -1.79 3.92 -11.72
N ALA A 58 -1.69 3.17 -10.61
CA ALA A 58 -0.42 2.87 -9.94
C ALA A 58 0.61 2.18 -10.84
N THR A 59 0.16 1.39 -11.82
CA THR A 59 1.04 0.55 -12.65
C THR A 59 1.31 1.11 -14.05
N ASN A 60 0.59 2.16 -14.47
CA ASN A 60 0.70 2.77 -15.79
C ASN A 60 1.35 4.16 -15.74
N PRO A 61 2.65 4.29 -16.07
CA PRO A 61 3.38 5.56 -15.95
C PRO A 61 2.92 6.67 -16.92
N GLY A 62 2.09 6.35 -17.92
CA GLY A 62 1.55 7.27 -18.92
C GLY A 62 0.17 7.86 -18.60
N ARG A 63 -0.43 7.51 -17.44
CA ARG A 63 -1.64 8.14 -16.92
C ARG A 63 -1.35 9.60 -16.51
N VAL A 64 -2.35 10.47 -16.70
CA VAL A 64 -2.29 11.88 -16.25
C VAL A 64 -2.64 11.95 -14.77
N GLU A 65 -3.53 11.06 -14.34
CA GLU A 65 -3.93 10.84 -12.96
C GLU A 65 -2.72 10.38 -12.14
N GLN A 66 -2.53 11.01 -10.98
CA GLN A 66 -1.44 10.72 -10.08
C GLN A 66 -1.99 10.33 -8.72
N VAL A 67 -1.35 9.35 -8.10
CA VAL A 67 -1.68 8.94 -6.74
C VAL A 67 -0.45 9.09 -5.86
N SER A 68 -0.60 9.86 -4.80
CA SER A 68 0.45 10.03 -3.80
C SER A 68 0.45 8.86 -2.81
N ILE A 69 1.62 8.33 -2.48
CA ILE A 69 1.80 7.24 -1.53
C ILE A 69 2.42 7.79 -0.25
N GLU A 70 1.81 7.49 0.89
CA GLU A 70 2.30 7.81 2.23
C GLU A 70 2.14 6.62 3.18
N GLN A 71 2.83 6.63 4.32
CA GLN A 71 2.59 5.60 5.33
C GLN A 71 1.19 5.73 5.90
N GLY A 72 0.52 4.59 6.01
CA GLY A 72 -0.75 4.47 6.68
C GLY A 72 -0.65 4.79 8.17
N SER A 73 -1.78 5.13 8.78
CA SER A 73 -1.90 5.44 10.21
C SER A 73 -1.67 4.23 11.12
N HIS A 74 -2.00 3.03 10.64
CA HIS A 74 -1.91 1.77 11.39
C HIS A 74 -0.68 0.99 10.93
N GLN A 75 0.42 1.02 11.69
CA GLN A 75 1.67 0.41 11.27
C GLN A 75 2.59 0.04 12.41
N PRO A 76 3.28 -1.11 12.44
CA PRO A 76 3.05 -2.40 11.79
C PRO A 76 2.25 -3.35 12.71
N GLU A 77 1.63 -4.36 12.10
CA GLU A 77 1.02 -5.48 12.82
C GLU A 77 1.92 -6.71 12.68
N ASP A 78 2.26 -7.36 13.80
CA ASP A 78 2.98 -8.64 13.80
C ASP A 78 2.02 -9.72 13.31
N LEU A 79 2.40 -10.42 12.24
CA LEU A 79 1.55 -11.44 11.64
C LEU A 79 1.55 -12.69 12.52
N THR A 80 0.38 -13.32 12.67
CA THR A 80 0.27 -14.62 13.36
C THR A 80 0.97 -15.70 12.50
N GLY A 81 2.28 -15.87 12.71
CA GLY A 81 3.16 -16.66 11.84
C GLY A 81 4.56 -16.04 11.66
N GLY A 82 4.77 -14.81 12.14
CA GLY A 82 6.01 -14.06 12.02
C GLY A 82 6.04 -13.13 10.80
N GLY A 83 6.75 -12.02 10.94
CA GLY A 83 6.84 -10.99 9.91
C GLY A 83 5.94 -9.79 10.23
N PHE A 84 5.89 -8.82 9.31
CA PHE A 84 5.13 -7.59 9.50
C PHE A 84 4.17 -7.35 8.35
N CYS A 85 3.02 -6.78 8.68
CA CYS A 85 2.13 -6.18 7.72
C CYS A 85 2.35 -4.67 7.68
N LEU A 86 2.79 -4.17 6.52
CA LEU A 86 2.89 -2.74 6.27
C LEU A 86 1.60 -2.22 5.66
N HIS A 87 1.32 -0.95 5.85
CA HIS A 87 0.07 -0.27 5.54
C HIS A 87 0.48 1.08 5.00
N PHE A 88 -0.03 1.35 3.82
CA PHE A 88 0.19 2.57 3.10
C PHE A 88 -1.16 3.15 2.71
N THR A 89 -1.17 4.46 2.52
CA THR A 89 -2.31 5.18 2.00
C THR A 89 -1.93 5.79 0.65
N GLY A 90 -2.65 5.41 -0.39
CA GLY A 90 -2.68 6.09 -1.68
C GLY A 90 -3.73 7.20 -1.65
N ARG A 91 -3.41 8.40 -2.11
CA ARG A 91 -4.38 9.48 -2.30
C ARG A 91 -4.32 10.05 -3.70
N ASP A 92 -5.45 10.06 -4.39
CA ASP A 92 -5.58 10.74 -5.67
C ASP A 92 -5.82 12.25 -5.50
N ASN A 93 -5.89 12.96 -6.63
CA ASN A 93 -6.10 14.40 -6.66
C ASN A 93 -7.51 14.84 -6.20
N SER A 94 -8.46 13.90 -6.14
CA SER A 94 -9.84 14.14 -5.70
C SER A 94 -10.01 13.96 -4.19
N GLY A 95 -8.94 13.53 -3.49
CA GLY A 95 -8.94 13.31 -2.05
C GLY A 95 -9.40 11.92 -1.61
N TYR A 96 -9.63 11.02 -2.58
CA TYR A 96 -9.99 9.63 -2.33
C TYR A 96 -8.79 8.85 -1.77
N ALA A 97 -9.04 8.02 -0.75
CA ALA A 97 -7.99 7.30 -0.03
C ALA A 97 -8.08 5.79 -0.28
N PHE A 98 -6.98 5.21 -0.75
CA PHE A 98 -6.81 3.77 -0.91
C PHE A 98 -5.86 3.26 0.16
N HIS A 99 -6.36 2.41 1.05
CA HIS A 99 -5.54 1.74 2.05
C HIS A 99 -5.04 0.44 1.44
N PHE A 100 -3.74 0.19 1.47
CA PHE A 100 -3.20 -1.07 0.99
C PHE A 100 -2.15 -1.63 1.93
N TYR A 101 -2.10 -2.95 1.99
CA TYR A 101 -1.29 -3.68 2.95
C TYR A 101 -0.26 -4.56 2.23
N ILE A 102 1.01 -4.41 2.61
CA ILE A 102 2.14 -5.14 2.04
C ILE A 102 2.72 -6.07 3.10
N ILE A 103 2.88 -7.34 2.76
CA ILE A 103 3.68 -8.32 3.51
C ILE A 103 4.91 -8.73 2.70
N GLN A 104 5.86 -9.41 3.36
CA GLN A 104 7.01 -10.01 2.69
C GLN A 104 6.79 -11.52 2.54
N ASN A 105 6.97 -12.04 1.33
CA ASN A 105 7.07 -13.48 1.10
C ASN A 105 8.39 -14.02 1.69
N LEU A 106 8.50 -15.35 1.82
CA LEU A 106 9.71 -16.00 2.35
C LEU A 106 10.97 -15.74 1.51
N ASP A 107 10.81 -15.47 0.22
CA ASP A 107 11.89 -15.12 -0.71
C ASP A 107 12.28 -13.63 -0.65
N GLY A 108 11.66 -12.85 0.24
CA GLY A 108 11.90 -11.42 0.39
C GLY A 108 11.06 -10.52 -0.52
N THR A 109 10.28 -11.09 -1.45
CA THR A 109 9.46 -10.29 -2.37
C THR A 109 8.24 -9.68 -1.68
N PRO A 110 7.92 -8.40 -1.91
CA PRO A 110 6.72 -7.81 -1.33
C PRO A 110 5.46 -8.27 -2.05
N ARG A 111 4.40 -8.46 -1.27
CA ARG A 111 3.09 -8.89 -1.75
C ARG A 111 2.01 -8.00 -1.15
N ILE A 112 1.15 -7.45 -2.01
CA ILE A 112 -0.08 -6.79 -1.56
C ILE A 112 -1.12 -7.86 -1.24
N ILE A 113 -1.69 -7.79 -0.04
CA ILE A 113 -2.70 -8.75 0.44
C ILE A 113 -4.09 -8.14 0.55
N GLU A 114 -4.18 -6.82 0.68
CA GLU A 114 -5.44 -6.10 0.76
C GLU A 114 -5.25 -4.72 0.13
N ILE A 115 -6.27 -4.29 -0.60
CA ILE A 115 -6.47 -2.91 -1.01
C ILE A 115 -7.93 -2.60 -0.74
N SER A 116 -8.20 -1.50 -0.04
CA SER A 116 -9.55 -1.03 0.24
C SER A 116 -9.68 0.45 -0.08
N TYR A 117 -10.74 0.81 -0.79
CA TYR A 117 -11.12 2.20 -0.99
C TYR A 117 -11.86 2.71 0.26
N ARG A 118 -11.46 3.89 0.76
CA ARG A 118 -12.01 4.52 1.96
C ARG A 118 -12.64 5.86 1.62
N GLU A 119 -13.91 6.02 1.98
CA GLU A 119 -14.65 7.29 1.93
C GLU A 119 -15.21 7.58 3.32
N ASN A 120 -14.91 8.76 3.88
CA ASN A 120 -15.34 9.18 5.23
C ASN A 120 -15.03 8.14 6.33
N GLY A 121 -13.89 7.44 6.22
CA GLY A 121 -13.46 6.39 7.15
C GLY A 121 -14.15 5.03 6.97
N GLN A 122 -15.12 4.91 6.06
CA GLN A 122 -15.78 3.66 5.74
C GLN A 122 -15.13 2.98 4.53
N THR A 123 -15.04 1.65 4.54
CA THR A 123 -14.70 0.90 3.34
C THR A 123 -15.86 0.97 2.36
N VAL A 124 -15.59 1.47 1.16
CA VAL A 124 -16.52 1.44 0.03
C VAL A 124 -16.12 0.27 -0.84
N SER A 125 -17.11 -0.51 -1.25
CA SER A 125 -16.96 -1.61 -2.19
C SER A 125 -18.10 -1.61 -3.18
N ASP A 126 -17.91 -2.19 -4.36
CA ASP A 126 -18.94 -2.29 -5.40
C ASP A 126 -20.27 -2.88 -4.90
N TYR A 127 -20.24 -3.76 -3.90
CA TYR A 127 -21.41 -4.38 -3.28
C TYR A 127 -22.32 -3.43 -2.47
N ARG A 128 -21.99 -2.13 -2.37
CA ARG A 128 -22.79 -1.13 -1.63
C ARG A 128 -23.43 -0.07 -2.54
N ARG A 129 -23.88 -0.46 -3.74
CA ARG A 129 -24.84 0.33 -4.54
C ARG A 129 -26.15 -0.42 -4.73
#